data_AF-A0A947UKH0-F1
#
_entry.id   AF-A0A947UKH0-F1
#
_cell.length_a   1.000
_cell.length_b   1.000
_cell.length_c   1.000
_cell.angle_alpha   90.00
_cell.angle_beta   90.00
_cell.angle_gamma   90.00
#
_symmetry.space_group_name_H-M   'P 1'
#
loop_
_entity.id
_entity.type
_entity.pdbx_description
1 polymer ?
#
loop_
_entity_poly.entity_id
_entity_poly.type
_entity_poly.pdbx_seq_one_letter_code
_entity_poly.pdbx_strand_id
1 'polypeptide(L)'
;MELHKEYKEKMGAQLKEWSAQVNLLEARIDNFTADMKIMRAEEIQALRTKQHAAADKMKELGKASGEAWDQVRVTADRMWDDLKTGLTDAQSKFK
;
A
#
# COMPACT_ATOMS: atom_id res chain seq x y z
N MET A 1 18.92 10.14 15.19
CA MET A 1 18.92 8.89 14.40
C MET A 1 18.36 9.19 13.01
N GLU A 2 19.22 9.52 12.05
CA GLU A 2 18.83 9.79 10.64
C GLU A 2 18.10 8.61 9.98
N LEU A 3 18.48 7.38 10.33
CA LEU A 3 17.88 6.14 9.82
C LEU A 3 16.35 6.08 10.00
N HIS A 4 15.81 6.54 11.12
CA HIS A 4 14.35 6.55 11.34
C HIS A 4 13.63 7.55 10.43
N LYS A 5 14.29 8.67 10.11
CA LYS A 5 13.73 9.72 9.25
C LYS A 5 13.73 9.25 7.80
N GLU A 6 14.86 8.76 7.32
CA GLU A 6 15.01 8.24 5.96
C GLU A 6 14.05 7.09 5.67
N TYR A 7 13.88 6.17 6.64
CA TYR A 7 12.91 5.08 6.52
C TYR A 7 11.48 5.62 6.36
N LYS A 8 11.06 6.58 7.22
CA LYS A 8 9.74 7.21 7.13
C LYS A 8 9.53 7.96 5.81
N GLU A 9 10.54 8.66 5.32
CA GLU A 9 10.48 9.40 4.06
C GLU A 9 10.36 8.44 2.86
N LYS A 10 11.18 7.39 2.80
CA LYS A 10 11.12 6.34 1.77
C LYS A 10 9.74 5.70 1.71
N MET A 11 9.23 5.28 2.87
CA MET A 11 7.93 4.65 2.99
C MET A 11 6.82 5.63 2.57
N GLY A 12 6.85 6.87 3.08
CA GLY A 12 5.89 7.90 2.69
C GLY A 12 5.85 8.17 1.18
N ALA A 13 7.01 8.19 0.51
CA ALA A 13 7.10 8.34 -0.94
C ALA A 13 6.47 7.15 -1.69
N GLN A 14 6.82 5.93 -1.28
CA GLN A 14 6.26 4.71 -1.88
C GLN A 14 4.73 4.59 -1.68
N LEU A 15 4.18 4.98 -0.52
CA LEU A 15 2.72 5.02 -0.33
C LEU A 15 2.03 5.98 -1.29
N LYS A 16 2.63 7.15 -1.58
CA LYS A 16 2.10 8.08 -2.57
C LYS A 16 2.13 7.48 -3.97
N GLU A 17 3.23 6.83 -4.33
CA GLU A 17 3.40 6.13 -5.60
C GLU A 17 2.32 5.05 -5.78
N TRP A 18 2.16 4.18 -4.79
CA TRP A 18 1.14 3.13 -4.81
C TRP A 18 -0.28 3.69 -4.83
N SER A 19 -0.53 4.81 -4.14
CA SER A 19 -1.82 5.51 -4.23
C SER A 19 -2.14 5.91 -5.66
N ALA A 20 -1.16 6.45 -6.39
CA ALA A 20 -1.34 6.84 -7.78
C ALA A 20 -1.57 5.61 -8.68
N GLN A 21 -0.87 4.51 -8.42
CA GLN A 21 -1.04 3.26 -9.16
C GLN A 21 -2.44 2.66 -8.92
N VAL A 22 -2.94 2.65 -7.68
CA VAL A 22 -4.31 2.18 -7.36
C VAL A 22 -5.36 3.07 -8.03
N ASN A 23 -5.20 4.41 -7.99
CA ASN A 23 -6.07 5.33 -8.72
C ASN A 23 -6.09 5.02 -10.22
N LEU A 24 -4.93 4.69 -10.81
CA LEU A 24 -4.82 4.35 -12.22
C LEU A 24 -5.53 3.03 -12.55
N LEU A 25 -5.42 2.01 -11.70
CA LEU A 25 -6.16 0.76 -11.86
C LEU A 25 -7.67 1.02 -11.79
N GLU A 26 -8.10 1.88 -10.87
CA GLU A 26 -9.51 2.21 -10.67
C GLU A 26 -10.09 2.91 -11.90
N ALA A 27 -9.38 3.87 -12.47
CA ALA A 27 -9.77 4.53 -13.71
C ALA A 27 -9.82 3.57 -14.91
N ARG A 28 -9.02 2.50 -14.91
CA ARG A 28 -9.00 1.50 -15.99
C ARG A 28 -10.14 0.49 -15.89
N ILE A 29 -10.82 0.37 -14.74
CA ILE A 29 -11.97 -0.53 -14.57
C ILE A 29 -13.01 -0.26 -15.65
N ASP A 30 -13.19 1.00 -16.06
CA ASP A 30 -14.24 1.35 -16.99
C ASP A 30 -14.13 0.74 -18.38
N ASN A 31 -12.94 0.27 -18.76
CA ASN A 31 -12.67 -0.39 -20.03
C ASN A 31 -13.03 -1.89 -20.05
N PHE A 32 -13.43 -2.48 -18.91
CA PHE A 32 -13.76 -3.90 -18.80
C PHE A 32 -15.26 -4.20 -18.95
N THR A 33 -15.60 -5.47 -19.18
CA THR A 33 -16.99 -5.96 -19.15
C THR A 33 -17.58 -5.88 -17.75
N ALA A 34 -18.92 -5.85 -17.61
CA ALA A 34 -19.59 -5.70 -16.31
C ALA A 34 -19.12 -6.71 -15.25
N ASP A 35 -18.99 -7.99 -15.59
CA ASP A 35 -18.52 -9.03 -14.67
C ASP A 35 -17.06 -8.78 -14.23
N MET A 36 -16.19 -8.42 -15.18
CA MET A 36 -14.81 -8.06 -14.87
C MET A 36 -14.73 -6.79 -14.02
N LYS A 37 -15.62 -5.80 -14.25
CA LYS A 37 -15.65 -4.59 -13.43
C LYS A 37 -15.89 -4.91 -11.95
N ILE A 38 -16.83 -5.81 -11.65
CA ILE A 38 -17.13 -6.23 -10.28
C ILE A 38 -15.89 -6.87 -9.64
N MET A 39 -15.30 -7.88 -10.31
CA MET A 39 -14.13 -8.58 -9.79
C MET A 39 -12.93 -7.63 -9.58
N ARG A 40 -12.68 -6.72 -10.53
CA ARG A 40 -11.59 -5.74 -10.42
C ARG A 40 -11.85 -4.70 -9.35
N ALA A 41 -13.09 -4.24 -9.20
CA ALA A 41 -13.47 -3.30 -8.15
C ALA A 41 -13.20 -3.90 -6.76
N GLU A 42 -13.55 -5.16 -6.53
CA GLU A 42 -13.25 -5.87 -5.28
C GLU A 42 -11.73 -5.96 -5.01
N GLU A 43 -10.94 -6.31 -6.02
CA GLU A 43 -9.47 -6.34 -5.91
C GLU A 43 -8.90 -4.97 -5.55
N ILE A 44 -9.40 -3.89 -6.17
CA ILE A 44 -8.96 -2.53 -5.88
C ILE A 44 -9.36 -2.09 -4.48
N GLN A 45 -10.58 -2.40 -4.02
CA GLN A 45 -11.02 -2.09 -2.66
C GLN A 45 -10.16 -2.83 -1.61
N ALA A 46 -9.76 -4.07 -1.89
CA ALA A 46 -8.82 -4.79 -1.04
C ALA A 46 -7.44 -4.09 -1.01
N LEU A 47 -6.93 -3.60 -2.14
CA LEU A 47 -5.69 -2.83 -2.20
C LEU A 47 -5.78 -1.50 -1.44
N ARG A 48 -6.89 -0.76 -1.57
CA ARG A 48 -7.15 0.45 -0.79
C ARG A 48 -7.11 0.18 0.70
N THR A 49 -7.76 -0.90 1.13
CA THR A 49 -7.80 -1.28 2.54
C THR A 49 -6.39 -1.58 3.07
N LYS A 50 -5.58 -2.34 2.33
CA LYS A 50 -4.17 -2.60 2.66
C LYS A 50 -3.34 -1.31 2.69
N GLN A 51 -3.56 -0.41 1.73
CA GLN A 51 -2.90 0.89 1.66
C GLN A 51 -3.21 1.75 2.90
N HIS A 52 -4.47 1.85 3.30
CA HIS A 52 -4.87 2.58 4.50
C HIS A 52 -4.25 1.97 5.76
N ALA A 53 -4.29 0.65 5.89
CA ALA A 53 -3.68 -0.04 7.02
C ALA A 53 -2.16 0.20 7.11
N ALA A 54 -1.44 0.14 5.97
CA ALA A 54 -0.01 0.45 5.92
C ALA A 54 0.28 1.91 6.27
N ALA A 55 -0.55 2.85 5.80
CA ALA A 55 -0.42 4.27 6.14
C ALA A 55 -0.66 4.54 7.63
N ASP A 56 -1.63 3.87 8.25
CA ASP A 56 -1.87 4.00 9.69
C ASP A 56 -0.73 3.37 10.50
N LYS A 57 -0.18 2.23 10.06
CA LYS A 57 1.00 1.65 10.71
C LYS A 57 2.23 2.56 10.61
N MET A 58 2.39 3.29 9.50
CA MET A 58 3.43 4.32 9.37
C MET A 58 3.25 5.50 10.33
N LYS A 59 2.01 5.92 10.59
CA LYS A 59 1.74 6.95 11.61
C LYS A 59 2.09 6.46 13.00
N GLU A 60 1.80 5.20 13.31
CA GLU A 60 2.18 4.57 14.58
C GLU A 60 3.71 4.49 14.74
N LEU A 61 4.41 4.05 13.69
CA LEU A 61 5.88 4.05 13.64
C LEU A 61 6.46 5.47 13.76
N GLY A 62 5.71 6.46 13.27
CA GLY A 62 5.91 7.90 13.48
C GLY A 62 6.11 8.28 14.95
N LYS A 63 5.28 7.70 15.82
CA LYS A 63 5.16 8.00 17.25
C LYS A 63 6.02 7.10 18.14
N ALA A 64 6.39 5.91 17.66
CA ALA A 64 7.22 4.97 18.39
C ALA A 64 8.71 5.41 18.43
N SER A 65 9.42 4.92 19.46
CA SER A 65 10.86 5.16 19.64
C SER A 65 11.51 3.99 20.38
N GLY A 66 12.83 3.84 20.27
CA GLY A 66 13.56 2.76 20.94
C GLY A 66 13.08 1.37 20.51
N GLU A 67 12.99 0.42 21.44
CA GLU A 67 12.60 -0.96 21.16
C GLU A 67 11.19 -1.11 20.56
N ALA A 68 10.25 -0.24 20.97
CA ALA A 68 8.91 -0.21 20.40
C ALA A 68 8.93 0.17 18.91
N TRP A 69 9.92 0.95 18.47
CA TRP A 69 10.05 1.32 17.05
C TRP A 69 10.38 0.10 16.19
N ASP A 70 11.31 -0.77 16.62
CA ASP A 70 11.67 -1.98 15.87
C ASP A 70 10.50 -2.97 15.78
N GLN A 71 9.73 -3.14 16.85
CA GLN A 71 8.54 -4.00 16.82
C GLN A 71 7.49 -3.50 15.82
N VAL A 72 7.20 -2.19 15.84
CA VAL A 72 6.24 -1.57 14.91
C VAL A 72 6.77 -1.62 13.48
N ARG A 73 8.08 -1.45 13.28
CA ARG A 73 8.73 -1.53 11.96
C ARG A 73 8.55 -2.91 11.34
N VAL A 74 8.79 -3.99 12.09
CA VAL A 74 8.64 -5.36 11.56
C VAL A 74 7.22 -5.62 11.06
N THR A 75 6.21 -5.14 11.78
CA THR A 75 4.82 -5.24 11.31
C THR A 75 4.57 -4.35 10.09
N ALA A 76 5.11 -3.13 10.08
CA ALA A 76 5.00 -2.21 8.95
C ALA A 76 5.63 -2.79 7.66
N ASP A 77 6.83 -3.38 7.77
CA ASP A 77 7.55 -4.02 6.67
C ASP A 77 6.72 -5.15 6.03
N ARG A 78 6.08 -6.01 6.85
CA ARG A 78 5.20 -7.08 6.34
C ARG A 78 3.99 -6.54 5.58
N MET A 79 3.32 -5.54 6.15
CA MET A 79 2.18 -4.89 5.49
C MET A 79 2.60 -4.21 4.19
N TRP A 80 3.83 -3.71 4.14
CA TRP A 80 4.43 -3.12 2.94
C TRP A 80 4.60 -4.14 1.82
N ASP A 81 5.19 -5.28 2.14
CA ASP A 81 5.42 -6.36 1.18
C ASP A 81 4.09 -6.96 0.67
N ASP A 82 3.11 -7.11 1.55
CA ASP A 82 1.76 -7.58 1.18
C ASP A 82 1.04 -6.62 0.22
N LEU A 83 1.18 -5.31 0.46
CA LEU A 83 0.62 -4.27 -0.40
C LEU A 83 1.33 -4.24 -1.76
N LYS A 84 2.67 -4.30 -1.75
CA LYS A 84 3.50 -4.35 -2.97
C LYS A 84 3.15 -5.55 -3.84
N THR A 85 3.02 -6.72 -3.22
CA THR A 85 2.66 -7.96 -3.91
C THR A 85 1.27 -7.85 -4.52
N GLY A 86 0.28 -7.44 -3.72
CA GLY A 86 -1.09 -7.25 -4.22
C GLY A 86 -1.18 -6.25 -5.37
N LEU A 87 -0.42 -5.16 -5.31
CA LEU A 87 -0.41 -4.15 -6.37
C LEU A 87 0.23 -4.69 -7.66
N THR A 88 1.33 -5.43 -7.55
CA THR A 88 2.01 -6.08 -8.68
C THR A 88 1.08 -7.11 -9.36
N ASP A 89 0.36 -7.88 -8.56
CA ASP A 89 -0.61 -8.86 -9.04
C ASP A 89 -1.77 -8.17 -9.77
N ALA A 90 -2.35 -7.13 -9.16
CA ALA A 90 -3.42 -6.37 -9.80
C ALA A 90 -2.95 -5.73 -11.11
N GLN A 91 -1.77 -5.09 -11.14
CA GLN A 91 -1.21 -4.54 -12.36
C GLN A 91 -1.03 -5.56 -13.47
N SER A 92 -0.59 -6.78 -13.14
CA SER A 92 -0.42 -7.86 -14.10
C SER A 92 -1.75 -8.32 -14.72
N LYS A 93 -2.83 -8.23 -13.96
CA LYS A 93 -4.19 -8.58 -14.40
C LYS A 93 -4.91 -7.46 -15.19
N PHE A 94 -4.35 -6.25 -15.18
CA PHE A 94 -4.82 -5.06 -15.92
C PHE A 94 -4.00 -4.77 -17.18
N LYS A 95 -3.04 -5.64 -17.52
CA LYS A 95 -2.34 -5.63 -18.82
C LYS A 95 -3.21 -6.23 -19.92
#